data_AF-A0A518GAP3-F1
#
_entry.id   AF-A0A518GAP3-F1
#
_cell.length_a   1.000
_cell.length_b   1.000
_cell.length_c   1.000
_cell.angle_alpha   90.00
_cell.angle_beta   90.00
_cell.angle_gamma   90.00
#
_symmetry.space_group_name_H-M   'P 1'
#
loop_
_entity.id
_entity.type
_entity.pdbx_description
1 polymer ?
#
loop_
_entity_poly.entity_id
_entity_poly.type
_entity_poly.pdbx_seq_one_letter_code
_entity_poly.pdbx_strand_id
1 'polypeptide(L)'
;MTNLGDVTLRLESYLARLSDVNHRWETWLSQGEQAIVASDHDRLQTLTPEAETLMRELQQLILVRQQLLDEAQQGGLPNSDLSSLARHLPAWQAPSAALRQSLRKAKKQLSNLRRLHAATWVLLSQSAQYYGDMMQILMQGSARKDVYLQSAGSDTGGGMLLDTSL
;
A
#
# COMPACT_ATOMS: atom_id res chain seq x y z
N MET A 1 24.95 -16.70 -27.25
CA MET A 1 25.79 -15.65 -26.64
C MET A 1 24.88 -14.48 -26.31
N THR A 2 24.61 -14.22 -25.03
CA THR A 2 23.73 -13.12 -24.61
C THR A 2 24.42 -11.78 -24.90
N ASN A 3 23.76 -10.89 -25.64
CA ASN A 3 24.33 -9.58 -25.98
C ASN A 3 24.24 -8.65 -24.77
N LEU A 4 25.37 -8.29 -24.18
CA LEU A 4 25.46 -7.41 -23.01
C LEU A 4 24.79 -6.04 -23.22
N GLY A 5 24.75 -5.55 -24.47
CA GLY A 5 24.06 -4.32 -24.83
C GLY A 5 22.54 -4.44 -24.71
N ASP A 6 21.97 -5.58 -25.11
CA ASP A 6 20.53 -5.84 -25.02
C ASP A 6 20.06 -5.96 -23.57
N VAL A 7 20.82 -6.70 -22.74
CA VAL A 7 20.53 -6.83 -21.30
C VAL A 7 20.58 -5.46 -20.60
N THR A 8 21.51 -4.59 -21.00
CA THR A 8 21.61 -3.23 -20.46
C THR A 8 20.37 -2.40 -20.77
N LEU A 9 19.94 -2.35 -22.04
CA LEU A 9 18.78 -1.57 -22.46
C LEU A 9 17.49 -2.05 -21.77
N ARG A 10 17.34 -3.37 -21.64
CA ARG A 10 16.17 -3.94 -20.95
C ARG A 10 16.19 -3.67 -19.45
N LEU A 11 17.35 -3.71 -18.80
CA LEU A 11 17.48 -3.34 -17.39
C LEU A 11 17.15 -1.86 -17.17
N GLU A 12 17.64 -0.97 -18.03
CA GLU A 12 17.33 0.46 -17.95
C GLU A 12 15.83 0.73 -18.15
N SER A 13 15.23 0.08 -19.15
CA SER A 13 13.78 0.16 -19.41
C SER A 13 12.96 -0.37 -18.24
N TYR A 14 13.39 -1.48 -17.64
CA TYR A 14 12.79 -2.03 -16.42
C TYR A 14 12.87 -1.03 -15.25
N LEU A 15 14.03 -0.42 -15.01
CA LEU A 15 14.22 0.55 -13.93
C LEU A 15 13.38 1.82 -14.13
N ALA A 16 13.24 2.29 -15.38
CA ALA A 16 12.38 3.42 -15.71
C ALA A 16 10.91 3.10 -15.40
N ARG A 17 10.42 1.94 -15.85
CA ARG A 17 9.04 1.50 -15.60
C ARG A 17 8.77 1.27 -14.11
N LEU A 18 9.72 0.67 -13.39
CA LEU A 18 9.63 0.51 -11.94
C LEU A 18 9.55 1.86 -11.22
N SER A 19 10.34 2.85 -11.64
CA SER A 19 10.28 4.21 -11.07
C SER A 19 8.93 4.87 -11.29
N ASP A 20 8.33 4.70 -12.47
CA ASP A 20 7.01 5.25 -12.80
C ASP A 20 5.89 4.61 -11.96
N VAL A 21 5.83 3.28 -11.93
CA VAL A 21 4.85 2.52 -11.14
C VAL A 21 4.97 2.86 -9.65
N ASN A 22 6.20 2.96 -9.12
CA ASN A 22 6.41 3.34 -7.72
C ASN A 22 5.90 4.76 -7.42
N HIS A 23 6.07 5.70 -8.35
CA HIS A 23 5.61 7.08 -8.15
C HIS A 23 4.07 7.17 -8.16
N ARG A 24 3.44 6.45 -9.11
CA ARG A 24 1.97 6.35 -9.18
C ARG A 24 1.40 5.67 -7.94
N TRP A 25 2.04 4.61 -7.45
CA TRP A 25 1.60 3.95 -6.22
C TRP A 25 1.79 4.83 -4.97
N GLU A 26 2.90 5.57 -4.86
CA GLU A 26 3.06 6.57 -3.80
C GLU A 26 1.94 7.62 -3.83
N THR A 27 1.60 8.10 -5.04
CA THR A 27 0.51 9.06 -5.24
C THR A 27 -0.84 8.46 -4.84
N TRP A 28 -1.13 7.24 -5.26
CA TRP A 28 -2.35 6.52 -4.91
C TRP A 28 -2.49 6.31 -3.39
N LEU A 29 -1.41 5.92 -2.71
CA LEU A 29 -1.40 5.77 -1.24
C LEU A 29 -1.70 7.09 -0.54
N SER A 30 -1.07 8.18 -0.98
CA SER A 30 -1.30 9.50 -0.38
C SER A 30 -2.71 10.01 -0.63
N GLN A 31 -3.28 9.77 -1.82
CA GLN A 31 -4.66 10.13 -2.13
C GLN A 31 -5.66 9.29 -1.32
N GLY A 32 -5.40 7.99 -1.14
CA GLY A 32 -6.20 7.11 -0.30
C GLY A 32 -6.18 7.54 1.17
N GLU A 33 -5.01 7.88 1.71
CA GLU A 33 -4.87 8.43 3.06
C GLU A 33 -5.70 9.71 3.24
N GLN A 34 -5.60 10.66 2.30
CA GLN A 34 -6.40 11.90 2.34
C GLN A 34 -7.91 11.62 2.31
N ALA A 35 -8.35 10.68 1.47
CA ALA A 35 -9.76 10.33 1.36
C ALA A 35 -10.29 9.67 2.64
N ILE A 36 -9.49 8.79 3.29
CA ILE A 36 -9.84 8.18 4.59
C ILE A 36 -9.97 9.27 5.66
N VAL A 37 -8.98 10.17 5.76
CA VAL A 37 -9.01 11.26 6.76
C VAL A 37 -10.21 12.18 6.54
N ALA A 38 -10.58 12.45 5.29
CA ALA A 38 -11.74 13.26 4.95
C ALA A 38 -13.08 12.51 5.04
N SER A 39 -13.08 11.19 5.29
CA SER A 39 -14.27 10.33 5.18
C SER A 39 -14.96 10.43 3.80
N ASP A 40 -14.19 10.67 2.74
CA ASP A 40 -14.65 10.84 1.37
C ASP A 40 -14.79 9.48 0.67
N HIS A 41 -15.98 8.89 0.81
CA HIS A 41 -16.27 7.56 0.30
C HIS A 41 -16.31 7.50 -1.23
N ASP A 42 -16.78 8.55 -1.89
CA ASP A 42 -16.84 8.63 -3.35
C ASP A 42 -15.43 8.62 -3.93
N ARG A 43 -14.51 9.37 -3.32
CA ARG A 43 -13.10 9.37 -3.71
C ARG A 43 -12.40 8.04 -3.47
N LEU A 44 -12.77 7.28 -2.44
CA LEU A 44 -12.25 5.92 -2.25
C LEU A 44 -12.72 4.96 -3.35
N GLN A 45 -13.97 5.10 -3.81
CA GLN A 45 -14.47 4.28 -4.92
C GLN A 45 -13.72 4.58 -6.23
N THR A 46 -13.43 5.85 -6.53
CA THR A 46 -12.71 6.22 -7.76
C THR A 46 -11.25 5.76 -7.77
N LEU A 47 -10.64 5.52 -6.60
CA LEU A 47 -9.28 4.99 -6.48
C LEU A 47 -9.17 3.48 -6.74
N THR A 48 -10.28 2.75 -6.75
CA THR A 48 -10.27 1.28 -6.88
C THR A 48 -9.75 0.79 -8.25
N PRO A 49 -10.21 1.32 -9.40
CA PRO A 49 -9.70 0.90 -10.71
C PRO A 49 -8.21 1.18 -10.93
N GLU A 50 -7.71 2.26 -10.32
CA GLU A 50 -6.28 2.59 -10.35
C GLU A 50 -5.46 1.56 -9.55
N ALA A 51 -5.96 1.13 -8.39
CA ALA A 51 -5.33 0.09 -7.59
C ALA A 51 -5.18 -1.23 -8.36
N GLU A 52 -6.23 -1.66 -9.06
CA GLU A 52 -6.20 -2.87 -9.90
C GLU A 52 -5.19 -2.75 -11.05
N THR A 53 -5.08 -1.56 -11.63
CA THR A 53 -4.12 -1.28 -12.70
C THR A 53 -2.69 -1.33 -12.18
N LEU A 54 -2.41 -0.69 -11.04
CA LEU A 54 -1.11 -0.76 -10.38
C LEU A 54 -0.74 -2.19 -10.01
N MET A 55 -1.68 -2.98 -9.48
CA MET A 55 -1.46 -4.38 -9.12
C MET A 55 -1.03 -5.21 -10.34
N ARG A 56 -1.72 -5.05 -11.47
CA ARG A 56 -1.37 -5.74 -12.72
C ARG A 56 0.02 -5.33 -13.22
N GLU A 57 0.34 -4.05 -13.19
CA GLU A 57 1.65 -3.55 -13.62
C GLU A 57 2.79 -4.07 -12.74
N LEU A 58 2.58 -4.16 -11.43
CA LEU A 58 3.54 -4.74 -10.49
C LEU A 58 3.77 -6.23 -10.73
N GLN A 59 2.70 -6.99 -10.99
CA GLN A 59 2.81 -8.40 -11.36
C GLN A 59 3.64 -8.57 -12.65
N GLN A 60 3.40 -7.71 -13.64
CA GLN A 60 4.20 -7.71 -14.87
C GLN A 60 5.66 -7.36 -14.61
N LEU A 61 5.95 -6.38 -13.73
CA LEU A 61 7.33 -6.06 -13.35
C LEU A 61 8.03 -7.23 -12.66
N ILE A 62 7.34 -7.98 -11.80
CA ILE A 62 7.90 -9.18 -11.16
C ILE A 62 8.28 -10.23 -12.22
N LEU A 63 7.41 -10.47 -13.20
CA LEU A 63 7.68 -11.39 -14.30
C LEU A 63 8.87 -10.94 -15.15
N VAL A 64 8.92 -9.66 -15.55
CA VAL A 64 10.02 -9.10 -16.34
C VAL A 64 11.34 -9.17 -15.56
N ARG A 65 11.32 -8.91 -14.24
CA ARG A 65 12.49 -9.07 -13.38
C ARG A 65 13.00 -10.51 -13.41
N GLN A 66 12.11 -11.48 -13.29
CA GLN A 66 12.51 -12.89 -13.28
C GLN A 66 13.10 -13.29 -14.63
N GLN A 67 12.45 -12.92 -15.74
CA GLN A 67 12.97 -13.15 -17.09
C GLN A 67 14.37 -12.57 -17.29
N LEU A 68 14.62 -11.33 -16.84
CA LEU A 68 15.93 -10.70 -16.91
C LEU A 68 17.02 -11.49 -16.16
N LEU A 69 16.70 -12.02 -14.99
CA LEU A 69 17.65 -12.81 -14.19
C LEU A 69 17.89 -14.20 -14.79
N ASP A 70 16.84 -14.84 -15.32
CA ASP A 70 16.93 -16.15 -15.97
C ASP A 70 17.78 -16.07 -17.26
N GLU A 71 17.56 -15.05 -18.08
CA GLU A 71 18.36 -14.82 -19.29
C GLU A 71 19.81 -14.44 -18.97
N ALA A 72 20.03 -13.65 -17.91
CA ALA A 72 21.37 -13.37 -17.41
C ALA A 72 22.08 -14.66 -17.00
N GLN A 73 21.40 -15.55 -16.28
CA GLN A 73 21.94 -16.85 -15.89
C GLN A 73 22.32 -17.70 -17.11
N GLN A 74 21.44 -17.76 -18.13
CA GLN A 74 21.71 -18.47 -19.38
C GLN A 74 22.93 -17.88 -20.13
N GLY A 75 23.19 -16.59 -19.95
CA GLY A 75 24.38 -15.90 -20.46
C GLY A 75 25.64 -16.05 -19.61
N GLY A 76 25.60 -16.79 -18.50
CA GLY A 76 26.72 -16.92 -17.56
C GLY A 76 26.92 -15.71 -16.65
N LEU A 77 25.94 -14.79 -16.56
CA LEU A 77 25.97 -13.64 -15.68
C LEU A 77 25.31 -13.96 -14.33
N PRO A 78 25.63 -13.20 -13.26
CA PRO A 78 25.00 -13.39 -11.96
C PRO A 78 23.49 -13.13 -12.01
N ASN A 79 22.74 -13.98 -11.32
CA ASN A 79 21.27 -13.98 -11.29
C ASN A 79 20.67 -13.77 -9.88
N SER A 80 21.51 -13.58 -8.86
CA SER A 80 21.05 -13.46 -7.46
C SER A 80 20.13 -12.25 -7.26
N ASP A 81 20.48 -11.11 -7.86
CA ASP A 81 19.69 -9.90 -7.82
C ASP A 81 20.09 -8.92 -8.95
N LEU A 82 19.20 -7.97 -9.28
CA LEU A 82 19.43 -6.99 -10.35
C LEU A 82 20.62 -6.05 -10.09
N SER A 83 21.04 -5.86 -8.84
CA SER A 83 22.22 -5.05 -8.51
C SER A 83 23.51 -5.79 -8.82
N SER A 84 23.54 -7.09 -8.48
CA SER A 84 24.63 -8.00 -8.79
C SER A 84 24.76 -8.14 -10.31
N LEU A 85 23.64 -8.31 -11.03
CA LEU A 85 23.61 -8.26 -12.49
C LEU A 85 24.16 -6.93 -13.03
N ALA A 86 23.61 -5.79 -12.56
CA ALA A 86 23.99 -4.46 -13.06
C ALA A 86 25.50 -4.21 -12.97
N ARG A 87 26.18 -4.64 -11.90
CA ARG A 87 27.62 -4.46 -11.70
C ARG A 87 28.49 -5.13 -12.76
N HIS A 88 27.98 -6.14 -13.44
CA HIS A 88 28.70 -6.89 -14.48
C HIS A 88 28.45 -6.34 -15.88
N LEU A 89 27.57 -5.35 -16.03
CA LEU A 89 27.28 -4.74 -17.31
C LEU A 89 28.27 -3.59 -17.62
N PRO A 90 28.70 -3.42 -18.87
CA PRO A 90 29.61 -2.32 -19.26
C PRO A 90 29.08 -0.93 -18.87
N ALA A 91 27.76 -0.73 -18.94
CA ALA A 91 27.11 0.52 -18.55
C ALA A 91 27.27 0.88 -17.06
N TRP A 92 27.60 -0.08 -16.19
CA TRP A 92 27.93 0.22 -14.81
C TRP A 92 29.23 1.01 -14.66
N GLN A 93 30.20 0.68 -15.51
CA GLN A 93 31.54 1.29 -15.53
C GLN A 93 31.58 2.57 -16.36
N ALA A 94 30.51 2.84 -17.13
CA ALA A 94 30.41 4.04 -17.96
C ALA A 94 30.53 5.35 -17.13
N PRO A 95 31.16 6.40 -17.70
CA PRO A 95 31.35 7.69 -17.02
C PRO A 95 30.04 8.38 -16.63
N SER A 96 28.97 8.19 -17.42
CA SER A 96 27.66 8.81 -17.18
C SER A 96 27.03 8.42 -15.85
N ALA A 97 27.42 7.26 -15.29
CA ALA A 97 26.86 6.69 -14.07
C ALA A 97 25.32 6.54 -14.06
N ALA A 98 24.66 6.65 -15.22
CA ALA A 98 23.21 6.70 -15.34
C ALA A 98 22.54 5.43 -14.76
N LEU A 99 23.02 4.25 -15.15
CA LEU A 99 22.53 2.97 -14.63
C LEU A 99 22.68 2.87 -13.09
N ARG A 100 23.81 3.34 -12.56
CA ARG A 100 24.08 3.36 -11.10
C ARG A 100 23.09 4.27 -10.38
N GLN A 101 22.79 5.44 -10.95
CA GLN A 101 21.85 6.40 -10.40
C GLN A 101 20.41 5.86 -10.45
N SER A 102 19.98 5.30 -11.58
CA SER A 102 18.65 4.72 -11.76
C SER A 102 18.40 3.58 -10.78
N LEU A 103 19.37 2.68 -10.59
CA LEU A 103 19.26 1.58 -9.63
C LEU A 103 19.16 2.10 -8.18
N ARG A 104 19.98 3.10 -7.82
CA ARG A 104 19.92 3.73 -6.49
C ARG A 104 18.59 4.43 -6.25
N LYS A 105 18.07 5.15 -7.24
CA LYS A 105 16.76 5.81 -7.21
C LYS A 105 15.65 4.79 -6.97
N ALA A 106 15.61 3.72 -7.76
CA ALA A 106 14.61 2.66 -7.62
C ALA A 106 14.63 2.02 -6.23
N LYS A 107 15.82 1.73 -5.68
CA LYS A 107 15.96 1.21 -4.30
C LYS A 107 15.41 2.18 -3.25
N LYS A 108 15.71 3.48 -3.39
CA LYS A 108 15.22 4.50 -2.46
C LYS A 108 13.71 4.62 -2.52
N GLN A 109 13.13 4.62 -3.73
CA GLN A 109 11.67 4.66 -3.93
C GLN A 109 10.98 3.44 -3.31
N LEU A 110 11.50 2.23 -3.56
CA LEU A 110 10.94 1.01 -2.95
C LEU A 110 10.99 1.03 -1.42
N SER A 111 12.09 1.52 -0.84
CA SER A 111 12.21 1.65 0.62
C SER A 111 11.18 2.63 1.18
N ASN A 112 10.99 3.78 0.52
CA ASN A 112 9.98 4.77 0.90
C ASN A 112 8.56 4.20 0.79
N LEU A 113 8.26 3.54 -0.33
CA LEU A 113 6.95 2.96 -0.60
C LEU A 113 6.58 1.88 0.42
N ARG A 114 7.54 1.03 0.80
CA ARG A 114 7.33 0.03 1.86
C ARG A 114 6.94 0.68 3.19
N ARG A 115 7.53 1.82 3.53
CA ARG A 115 7.19 2.58 4.74
C ARG A 115 5.79 3.19 4.64
N LEU A 116 5.47 3.84 3.52
CA LEU A 116 4.14 4.44 3.30
C LEU A 116 3.05 3.36 3.34
N HIS A 117 3.23 2.26 2.62
CA HIS A 117 2.29 1.16 2.61
C HIS A 117 2.03 0.59 4.01
N ALA A 118 3.07 0.42 4.84
CA ALA A 118 2.90 -0.02 6.22
C ALA A 118 2.06 0.96 7.06
N ALA A 119 2.30 2.26 6.91
CA ALA A 119 1.51 3.29 7.61
C ALA A 119 0.04 3.30 7.15
N THR A 120 -0.21 3.28 5.84
CA THR A 120 -1.55 3.25 5.27
C THR A 120 -2.31 1.98 5.69
N TRP A 121 -1.65 0.82 5.73
CA TRP A 121 -2.26 -0.42 6.21
C TRP A 121 -2.70 -0.32 7.66
N VAL A 122 -1.86 0.23 8.54
CA VAL A 122 -2.22 0.46 9.95
C VAL A 122 -3.44 1.38 10.05
N LEU A 123 -3.44 2.50 9.33
CA LEU A 123 -4.57 3.43 9.32
C LEU A 123 -5.87 2.77 8.87
N LEU A 124 -5.83 2.01 7.78
CA LEU A 124 -6.99 1.30 7.23
C LEU A 124 -7.51 0.25 8.21
N SER A 125 -6.62 -0.51 8.86
CA SER A 125 -6.99 -1.53 9.84
C SER A 125 -7.68 -0.93 11.07
N GLN A 126 -7.18 0.21 11.57
CA GLN A 126 -7.79 0.94 12.69
C GLN A 126 -9.16 1.50 12.29
N SER A 127 -9.25 2.11 11.10
CA SER A 127 -10.51 2.66 10.60
C SER A 127 -11.58 1.57 10.49
N ALA A 128 -11.23 0.40 9.92
CA ALA A 128 -12.13 -0.74 9.83
C ALA A 128 -12.58 -1.23 11.21
N GLN A 129 -11.68 -1.25 12.20
CA GLN A 129 -12.02 -1.62 13.57
C GLN A 129 -13.02 -0.62 14.19
N TYR A 130 -12.77 0.69 14.08
CA TYR A 130 -13.68 1.71 14.60
C TYR A 130 -15.08 1.64 13.96
N TYR A 131 -15.16 1.40 12.64
CA TYR A 131 -16.45 1.20 11.97
C TYR A 131 -17.15 -0.08 12.46
N GLY A 132 -16.39 -1.15 12.70
CA GLY A 132 -16.92 -2.38 13.30
C GLY A 132 -17.50 -2.15 14.70
N ASP A 133 -16.74 -1.45 15.57
CA ASP A 133 -17.18 -1.10 16.92
C ASP A 133 -18.42 -0.18 16.90
N MET A 134 -18.46 0.80 15.99
CA MET A 134 -19.64 1.65 15.80
C MET A 134 -20.86 0.86 15.30
N MET A 135 -20.68 -0.05 14.35
CA MET A 135 -21.77 -0.94 13.90
C MET A 135 -22.26 -1.83 15.04
N GLN A 136 -21.35 -2.35 15.86
CA GLN A 136 -21.72 -3.15 17.03
C GLN A 136 -22.53 -2.32 18.04
N ILE A 137 -22.13 -1.08 18.31
CA ILE A 137 -22.89 -0.16 19.18
C ILE A 137 -24.28 0.12 18.59
N LEU A 138 -24.39 0.40 17.28
CA LEU A 138 -25.67 0.66 16.62
C LEU A 138 -26.59 -0.57 16.62
N MET A 139 -26.04 -1.76 16.39
CA MET A 139 -26.78 -3.02 16.45
C MET A 139 -27.18 -3.40 17.88
N GLN A 140 -26.36 -3.09 18.88
CA GLN A 140 -26.70 -3.32 20.29
C GLN A 140 -27.67 -2.26 20.84
N GLY A 141 -27.62 -1.03 20.30
CA GLY A 141 -28.52 0.06 20.64
C GLY A 141 -29.97 -0.15 20.20
N SER A 142 -30.22 -0.95 19.14
CA SER A 142 -31.57 -1.30 18.69
C SER A 142 -32.22 -2.45 19.49
N ALA A 143 -31.45 -3.15 20.33
CA ALA A 143 -31.93 -4.22 21.21
C ALA A 143 -32.31 -3.73 22.62
N ARG A 144 -32.42 -2.41 22.84
CA ARG A 144 -33.09 -1.90 24.04
C ARG A 144 -34.59 -1.93 23.78
N LYS A 145 -35.18 -3.11 24.02
CA LYS A 145 -36.63 -3.25 24.25
C LYS A 145 -37.03 -2.13 25.22
N ASP A 146 -37.92 -1.24 24.81
CA ASP A 146 -38.54 -0.27 25.73
C ASP A 146 -39.26 -1.06 26.82
N VAL A 147 -38.61 -1.27 27.97
CA VAL A 147 -39.22 -1.92 29.13
C VAL A 147 -40.10 -0.93 29.92
N TYR A 148 -40.16 0.34 29.51
CA TYR A 148 -41.00 1.36 30.17
C TYR A 148 -42.43 1.45 29.63
N LEU A 149 -43.04 0.33 29.25
CA LEU A 149 -44.48 0.26 28.96
C LEU A 149 -45.09 -1.04 29.53
N GLN A 150 -44.72 -1.43 30.75
CA GLN A 150 -45.50 -2.42 31.49
C GLN A 150 -45.28 -2.36 33.01
N SER A 151 -45.77 -1.30 33.64
CA SER A 151 -46.27 -1.38 35.01
C SER A 151 -47.34 -0.32 35.23
N ALA A 152 -48.57 -0.67 34.84
CA ALA A 152 -49.74 -0.16 35.54
C ALA A 152 -49.61 -0.68 37.00
N GLY A 153 -49.21 0.20 37.91
CA GLY A 153 -49.00 -0.13 39.31
C GLY A 153 -48.24 0.99 39.99
N SER A 154 -48.96 1.77 40.78
CA SER A 154 -48.46 2.84 41.64
C SER A 154 -47.15 2.48 42.36
N ASP A 155 -46.14 3.33 42.28
CA ASP A 155 -45.38 3.66 43.48
C ASP A 155 -44.71 5.04 43.42
N THR A 156 -44.88 5.77 44.50
CA THR A 156 -44.44 7.14 44.74
C THR A 156 -42.99 7.16 45.23
N GLY A 157 -42.06 7.82 44.52
CA GLY A 157 -40.69 7.95 45.04
C GLY A 157 -39.67 8.45 44.03
N GLY A 158 -39.95 9.55 43.33
CA GLY A 158 -38.97 10.21 42.47
C GLY A 158 -38.01 11.07 43.29
N GLY A 159 -36.74 10.66 43.33
CA GLY A 159 -35.62 11.57 43.60
C GLY A 159 -34.66 11.12 44.69
N MET A 160 -33.58 10.42 44.30
CA MET A 160 -32.25 10.60 44.91
C MET A 160 -31.20 9.81 44.12
N LEU A 161 -30.54 10.42 43.13
CA LEU A 161 -29.24 9.96 42.63
C LEU A 161 -28.43 11.19 42.15
N LEU A 162 -28.08 12.04 43.10
CA LEU A 162 -26.85 12.82 43.05
C LEU A 162 -26.06 12.38 44.28
N ASP A 163 -25.19 11.40 44.10
CA ASP A 163 -24.11 11.12 45.04
C ASP A 163 -22.80 11.48 44.32
N THR A 164 -22.29 12.66 44.65
CA THR A 164 -20.93 13.09 44.36
C THR A 164 -20.14 12.97 45.66
N SER A 165 -19.27 11.97 45.76
CA SER A 165 -18.24 11.91 46.79
C SER A 165 -16.97 11.29 46.23
N LEU A 166 -16.03 12.13 45.78
CA LEU A 166 -14.80 12.49 46.51
C LEU A 166 -14.19 13.76 45.92
#